data_AF-A0A7J5YI10-F1
#
_entry.id   AF-A0A7J5YI10-F1
#
_cell.length_a   1.000
_cell.length_b   1.000
_cell.length_c   1.000
_cell.angle_alpha   90.00
_cell.angle_beta   90.00
_cell.angle_gamma   90.00
#
_symmetry.space_group_name_H-M   'P 1'
#
loop_
_entity.id
_entity.type
_entity.pdbx_description
1 polymer ?
#
loop_
_entity_poly.entity_id
_entity_poly.type
_entity_poly.pdbx_seq_one_letter_code
_entity_poly.pdbx_strand_id
1 'polypeptide(L)'
;MIEDILKNKPGGERIMNEYARTKSLTDARRRDMVKMTSPSRRVKEEYAKGITSLFPNLADPKSKFGGPKADRGPFTEANCLTTESLCCEAIALMKHSADEAIVKEKMKQTFTYRQKMLHDPVKSSEIFTAFPRFLDIPGMIEQDFNLMFGDVTSAKFLEKWPTVYKKKVIDQSRGLTQTGDLQDLVQNAGSTTEVENDWDQHSGASGQHHGKPSTLSACCGDPEECEMPVFHKIHH
;
A
#
# COMPACT_ATOMS: atom_id res chain seq x y z
N MET A 1 29.68 0.06 11.23
CA MET A 1 28.50 -0.51 10.54
C MET A 1 28.11 0.28 9.29
N ILE A 2 27.42 1.43 9.36
CA ILE A 2 27.00 2.16 8.14
C ILE A 2 28.19 2.69 7.35
N GLU A 3 29.22 3.18 8.04
CA GLU A 3 30.45 3.66 7.41
C GLU A 3 31.15 2.54 6.62
N ASP A 4 31.21 1.35 7.18
CA ASP A 4 31.78 0.17 6.51
C ASP A 4 30.94 -0.23 5.29
N ILE A 5 29.62 -0.14 5.37
CA ILE A 5 28.73 -0.40 4.22
C ILE A 5 28.99 0.59 3.09
N LEU A 6 29.17 1.88 3.41
CA LEU A 6 29.45 2.91 2.42
C LEU A 6 30.86 2.79 1.85
N LYS A 7 31.85 2.36 2.63
CA LYS A 7 33.22 2.13 2.16
C LYS A 7 33.31 0.91 1.24
N ASN A 8 32.50 -0.13 1.47
CA ASN A 8 32.57 -1.39 0.73
C ASN A 8 31.61 -1.47 -0.47
N LYS A 9 30.64 -0.55 -0.62
CA LYS A 9 29.69 -0.55 -1.74
C LYS A 9 30.07 0.47 -2.83
N PRO A 10 29.94 0.11 -4.13
CA PRO A 10 30.34 0.98 -5.24
C PRO A 10 29.46 2.24 -5.28
N GLY A 11 30.08 3.40 -5.06
CA GLY A 11 29.39 4.69 -5.02
C GLY A 11 29.19 5.29 -3.63
N GLY A 12 29.49 4.55 -2.55
CA GLY A 12 29.43 5.08 -1.19
C GLY A 12 30.52 6.13 -0.91
N GLU A 13 31.69 6.02 -1.56
CA GLU A 13 32.73 7.06 -1.52
C GLU A 13 32.22 8.41 -2.03
N ARG A 14 31.40 8.42 -3.09
CA ARG A 14 30.82 9.65 -3.66
C ARG A 14 29.87 10.33 -2.67
N ILE A 15 29.13 9.54 -1.89
CA ILE A 15 28.24 10.03 -0.83
C ILE A 15 29.06 10.64 0.31
N MET A 16 30.11 9.94 0.77
CA MET A 16 30.99 10.40 1.84
C MET A 16 31.71 11.70 1.46
N ASN A 17 32.26 11.77 0.24
CA ASN A 17 32.99 12.95 -0.25
C ASN A 17 32.07 14.17 -0.43
N GLU A 18 30.84 13.97 -0.93
CA GLU A 18 29.87 15.05 -1.09
C GLU A 18 29.45 15.64 0.25
N TYR A 19 29.16 14.77 1.23
CA TYR A 19 28.82 15.20 2.58
C TYR A 19 29.99 15.84 3.31
N ALA A 20 31.21 15.31 3.17
CA ALA A 20 32.41 15.89 3.76
C ALA A 20 32.62 17.33 3.31
N ARG A 21 32.38 17.62 2.02
CA ARG A 21 32.54 18.94 1.41
C ARG A 21 31.40 19.91 1.71
N THR A 22 30.15 19.44 1.66
CA THR A 22 28.98 20.34 1.65
C THR A 22 28.14 20.28 2.92
N LYS A 23 28.39 19.30 3.80
CA LYS A 23 27.52 18.94 4.93
C LYS A 23 26.06 18.67 4.52
N SER A 24 25.84 18.37 3.24
CA SER A 24 24.54 18.06 2.64
C SER A 24 24.71 16.96 1.59
N LEU A 25 23.59 16.47 1.05
CA LEU A 25 23.54 15.52 -0.06
C LEU A 25 22.51 15.99 -1.08
N THR A 26 22.82 15.85 -2.36
CA THR A 26 21.85 16.00 -3.45
C THR A 26 20.81 14.88 -3.40
N ASP A 27 19.63 15.12 -3.96
CA ASP A 27 18.54 14.13 -3.95
C ASP A 27 18.92 12.80 -4.61
N ALA A 28 19.75 12.85 -5.66
CA ALA A 28 20.30 11.64 -6.26
C ALA A 28 21.13 10.82 -5.25
N ARG A 29 21.99 11.49 -4.46
CA ARG A 29 22.78 10.83 -3.41
C ARG A 29 21.99 10.34 -2.24
N ARG A 30 20.96 11.08 -1.82
CA ARG A 30 20.05 10.60 -0.79
C ARG A 30 19.40 9.29 -1.21
N ARG A 31 18.93 9.19 -2.46
CA ARG A 31 18.35 7.95 -2.99
C ARG A 31 19.37 6.82 -3.08
N ASP A 32 20.58 7.09 -3.57
CA ASP A 32 21.66 6.09 -3.62
C ASP A 32 22.01 5.57 -2.22
N MET A 33 22.15 6.47 -1.25
CA MET A 33 22.43 6.14 0.15
C MET A 33 21.33 5.27 0.75
N VAL A 34 20.06 5.64 0.57
CA VAL A 34 18.92 4.85 1.05
C VAL A 34 18.91 3.47 0.40
N LYS A 35 19.11 3.38 -0.92
CA LYS A 35 19.17 2.09 -1.63
C LYS A 35 20.30 1.20 -1.11
N MET A 36 21.46 1.77 -0.81
CA MET A 36 22.62 1.03 -0.29
C MET A 36 22.46 0.58 1.16
N THR A 37 21.80 1.40 1.97
CA THR A 37 21.67 1.20 3.42
C THR A 37 20.33 0.57 3.81
N SER A 38 19.43 0.30 2.85
CA SER A 38 18.13 -0.34 3.07
C SER A 38 18.28 -1.71 3.74
N PRO A 39 17.94 -1.85 5.03
CA PRO A 39 18.20 -3.06 5.77
C PRO A 39 16.89 -3.83 6.05
N SER A 40 17.01 -5.10 6.47
CA SER A 40 15.84 -5.91 6.87
C SER A 40 15.10 -5.28 8.04
N ARG A 41 13.78 -5.54 8.16
CA ARG A 41 12.86 -4.85 9.09
C ARG A 41 13.37 -4.83 10.55
N ARG A 42 14.07 -5.90 10.98
CA ARG A 42 14.60 -6.09 12.33
C ARG A 42 15.74 -5.14 12.72
N VAL A 43 16.52 -4.63 11.76
CA VAL A 43 17.71 -3.79 12.02
C VAL A 43 17.55 -2.34 11.56
N LYS A 44 16.38 -1.96 11.03
CA LYS A 44 16.10 -0.61 10.52
C LYS A 44 16.41 0.50 11.53
N GLU A 45 16.21 0.23 12.83
CA GLU A 45 16.50 1.22 13.88
C GLU A 45 17.99 1.44 14.12
N GLU A 46 18.79 0.37 14.14
CA GLU A 46 20.24 0.45 14.27
C GLU A 46 20.87 1.15 13.07
N TYR A 47 20.33 0.88 11.88
CA TYR A 47 20.74 1.54 10.65
C TYR A 47 20.38 3.02 10.64
N ALA A 48 19.16 3.39 11.04
CA ALA A 48 18.76 4.78 11.12
C ALA A 48 19.63 5.57 12.12
N LYS A 49 19.93 4.98 13.30
CA LYS A 49 20.88 5.54 14.26
C LYS A 49 22.29 5.70 13.68
N GLY A 50 22.77 4.71 12.92
CA GLY A 50 24.07 4.79 12.25
C GLY A 50 24.12 5.87 11.17
N ILE A 51 23.05 6.05 10.41
CA ILE A 51 22.93 7.10 9.38
C ILE A 51 22.90 8.48 10.03
N THR A 52 22.08 8.70 11.07
CA THR A 52 22.03 10.00 11.76
C THR A 52 23.33 10.33 12.47
N SER A 53 24.05 9.32 12.97
CA SER A 53 25.38 9.49 13.56
C SER A 53 26.43 9.94 12.53
N LEU A 54 26.40 9.43 11.29
CA LEU A 54 27.35 9.79 10.24
C LEU A 54 26.95 11.09 9.52
N PHE A 55 25.66 11.35 9.41
CA PHE A 55 25.09 12.48 8.69
C PHE A 55 24.20 13.35 9.57
N PRO A 56 24.72 13.94 10.67
CA PRO A 56 23.90 14.68 11.63
C PRO A 56 23.15 15.87 11.02
N ASN A 57 23.69 16.53 10.00
CA ASN A 57 23.04 17.66 9.33
C ASN A 57 21.89 17.24 8.40
N LEU A 58 21.73 15.93 8.15
CA LEU A 58 20.60 15.37 7.40
C LEU A 58 19.51 14.82 8.32
N ALA A 59 19.74 14.79 9.63
CA ALA A 59 18.74 14.32 10.58
C ALA A 59 17.56 15.30 10.61
N ASP A 60 16.34 14.76 10.59
CA ASP A 60 15.14 15.55 10.81
C ASP A 60 15.07 15.96 12.28
N PRO A 61 15.07 17.27 12.62
CA PRO A 61 14.97 17.76 13.99
C PRO A 61 13.72 17.26 14.73
N LYS A 62 12.68 16.88 13.99
CA LYS A 62 11.39 16.39 14.53
C LYS A 62 11.35 14.86 14.71
N SER A 63 12.32 14.13 14.16
CA SER A 63 12.35 12.66 14.21
C SER A 63 13.43 12.17 15.19
N LYS A 64 13.00 11.64 16.34
CA LYS A 64 13.93 11.06 17.34
C LYS A 64 14.76 9.88 16.81
N PHE A 65 14.36 9.25 15.70
CA PHE A 65 15.01 8.05 15.15
C PHE A 65 15.19 8.05 13.63
N GLY A 66 15.19 9.21 12.96
CA GLY A 66 15.70 9.35 11.58
C GLY A 66 14.99 8.55 10.48
N GLY A 67 13.80 8.01 10.74
CA GLY A 67 12.99 7.30 9.75
C GLY A 67 11.54 7.78 9.75
N PRO A 68 10.71 7.33 8.79
CA PRO A 68 9.25 7.50 8.82
C PRO A 68 8.65 6.63 9.95
N LYS A 69 8.99 7.00 11.19
CA LYS A 69 8.29 6.67 12.43
C LYS A 69 7.65 7.93 13.01
N ALA A 70 7.51 9.00 12.21
CA ALA A 70 6.30 9.79 12.39
C ALA A 70 5.20 8.75 12.19
N ASP A 71 4.54 8.38 13.29
CA ASP A 71 3.13 8.03 13.22
C ASP A 71 2.59 8.96 12.15
N ARG A 72 2.23 8.41 10.98
CA ARG A 72 1.50 9.19 10.00
C ARG A 72 0.20 9.39 10.74
N GLY A 73 0.17 10.41 11.61
CA GLY A 73 -0.95 10.69 12.49
C GLY A 73 -2.15 10.58 11.58
N PRO A 74 -3.18 9.80 11.97
CA PRO A 74 -4.27 9.45 11.09
C PRO A 74 -4.62 10.72 10.34
N PHE A 75 -4.62 10.70 9.00
CA PHE A 75 -5.00 11.89 8.24
C PHE A 75 -6.37 12.26 8.79
N THR A 76 -6.40 13.28 9.67
CA THR A 76 -7.55 13.50 10.53
C THR A 76 -8.42 14.40 9.70
N GLU A 77 -9.13 13.79 8.75
CA GLU A 77 -10.19 14.49 8.07
C GLU A 77 -11.14 14.96 9.18
N ALA A 78 -11.41 16.28 9.23
CA ALA A 78 -12.06 16.95 10.36
C ALA A 78 -13.43 16.35 10.74
N ASN A 79 -14.00 15.52 9.86
CA ASN A 79 -15.30 14.88 10.01
C ASN A 79 -15.23 13.44 10.55
N CYS A 80 -14.05 12.89 10.85
CA CYS A 80 -13.96 11.57 11.48
C CYS A 80 -14.60 11.56 12.87
N LEU A 81 -15.43 10.54 13.14
CA LEU A 81 -16.03 10.30 14.45
C LEU A 81 -14.93 9.86 15.43
N THR A 82 -14.88 10.53 16.57
CA THR A 82 -13.80 10.38 17.55
C THR A 82 -14.14 9.43 18.69
N THR A 83 -15.42 9.05 18.85
CA THR A 83 -15.90 8.18 19.92
C THR A 83 -16.47 6.87 19.36
N GLU A 84 -16.35 5.79 20.13
CA GLU A 84 -16.91 4.48 19.74
C GLU A 84 -18.44 4.52 19.64
N SER A 85 -19.13 5.24 20.53
CA SER A 85 -20.61 5.37 20.49
C SER A 85 -21.09 5.92 19.15
N LEU A 86 -20.49 7.01 18.68
CA LEU A 86 -20.84 7.62 17.39
C LEU A 86 -20.52 6.68 16.23
N CYS A 87 -19.43 5.92 16.32
CA CYS A 87 -19.11 4.90 15.30
C CYS A 87 -20.15 3.78 15.29
N CYS A 88 -20.59 3.28 16.45
CA CYS A 88 -21.65 2.28 16.55
C CYS A 88 -22.97 2.78 15.95
N GLU A 89 -23.37 4.02 16.21
CA GLU A 89 -24.55 4.64 15.60
C GLU A 89 -24.42 4.74 14.08
N ALA A 90 -23.26 5.17 13.57
CA ALA A 90 -22.99 5.22 12.14
C ALA A 90 -23.04 3.83 11.49
N ILE A 91 -22.47 2.81 12.13
CA ILE A 91 -22.51 1.41 11.67
C ILE A 91 -23.96 0.91 11.60
N ALA A 92 -24.76 1.16 12.65
CA ALA A 92 -26.17 0.78 12.68
C ALA A 92 -26.96 1.45 11.56
N LEU A 93 -26.72 2.74 11.32
CA LEU A 93 -27.36 3.49 10.23
C LEU A 93 -26.98 2.90 8.86
N MET A 94 -25.70 2.65 8.60
CA MET A 94 -25.24 2.11 7.33
C MET A 94 -25.82 0.73 7.03
N LYS A 95 -26.03 -0.11 8.05
CA LYS A 95 -26.65 -1.44 7.90
C LYS A 95 -28.07 -1.39 7.35
N HIS A 96 -28.81 -0.31 7.60
CA HIS A 96 -30.20 -0.15 7.19
C HIS A 96 -30.42 0.91 6.09
N SER A 97 -29.36 1.60 5.67
CA SER A 97 -29.43 2.57 4.57
C SER A 97 -29.16 1.92 3.22
N ALA A 98 -30.01 2.24 2.22
CA ALA A 98 -29.78 1.96 0.81
C ALA A 98 -29.22 3.19 0.04
N ASP A 99 -29.15 4.35 0.70
CA ASP A 99 -28.59 5.56 0.11
C ASP A 99 -27.05 5.47 0.12
N GLU A 100 -26.47 5.23 -1.06
CA GLU A 100 -25.03 5.13 -1.25
C GLU A 100 -24.27 6.38 -0.81
N ALA A 101 -24.82 7.59 -0.98
CA ALA A 101 -24.14 8.82 -0.62
C ALA A 101 -24.03 8.93 0.91
N ILE A 102 -25.10 8.58 1.62
CA ILE A 102 -25.10 8.49 3.09
C ILE A 102 -24.11 7.42 3.55
N VAL A 103 -24.11 6.25 2.92
CA VAL A 103 -23.19 5.16 3.29
C VAL A 103 -21.73 5.57 3.03
N LYS A 104 -21.42 6.16 1.87
CA LYS A 104 -20.09 6.70 1.53
C LYS A 104 -19.60 7.68 2.59
N GLU A 105 -20.45 8.64 2.96
CA GLU A 105 -20.12 9.62 3.99
C GLU A 105 -19.89 8.97 5.36
N LYS A 106 -20.77 8.07 5.79
CA LYS A 106 -20.59 7.35 7.07
C LYS A 106 -19.39 6.41 7.08
N MET A 107 -19.02 5.85 5.93
CA MET A 107 -17.77 5.10 5.78
C MET A 107 -16.57 6.04 6.00
N LYS A 108 -16.52 7.23 5.39
CA LYS A 108 -15.45 8.22 5.66
C LYS A 108 -15.37 8.58 7.14
N GLN A 109 -16.52 8.90 7.74
CA GLN A 109 -16.62 9.30 9.14
C GLN A 109 -16.13 8.21 10.11
N THR A 110 -16.24 6.94 9.76
CA THR A 110 -15.78 5.80 10.59
C THR A 110 -14.36 5.33 10.27
N PHE A 111 -13.63 6.02 9.38
CA PHE A 111 -12.31 5.62 8.92
C PHE A 111 -11.31 5.36 10.06
N THR A 112 -11.16 6.30 11.01
CA THR A 112 -10.24 6.15 12.14
C THR A 112 -10.58 4.94 13.03
N TYR A 113 -11.87 4.66 13.22
CA TYR A 113 -12.32 3.48 13.97
C TYR A 113 -11.95 2.18 13.24
N ARG A 114 -12.19 2.12 11.93
CA ARG A 114 -11.83 0.98 11.08
C ARG A 114 -10.33 0.74 11.01
N GLN A 115 -9.52 1.80 10.93
CA GLN A 115 -8.05 1.69 11.01
C GLN A 115 -7.61 1.03 12.32
N LYS A 116 -8.12 1.49 13.47
CA LYS A 116 -7.81 0.87 14.76
C LYS A 116 -8.22 -0.59 14.82
N MET A 117 -9.37 -0.94 14.26
CA MET A 117 -9.85 -2.33 14.17
C MET A 117 -8.97 -3.20 13.28
N LEU A 118 -8.49 -2.69 12.14
CA LEU A 118 -7.57 -3.40 11.24
C LEU A 118 -6.19 -3.65 11.86
N HIS A 119 -5.74 -2.76 12.74
CA HIS A 119 -4.47 -2.94 13.47
C HIS A 119 -4.61 -3.81 14.72
N ASP A 120 -5.82 -4.18 15.11
CA ASP A 120 -6.08 -5.09 16.23
C ASP A 120 -6.03 -6.55 15.71
N PRO A 121 -5.07 -7.37 16.16
CA PRO A 121 -4.90 -8.74 15.67
C PRO A 121 -6.08 -9.66 16.00
N VAL A 122 -6.93 -9.30 16.97
CA VAL A 122 -8.12 -10.06 17.34
C VAL A 122 -9.34 -9.61 16.55
N LYS A 123 -9.43 -8.30 16.23
CA LYS A 123 -10.63 -7.74 15.57
C LYS A 123 -10.49 -7.59 14.06
N SER A 124 -9.28 -7.60 13.52
CA SER A 124 -9.03 -7.37 12.09
C SER A 124 -9.76 -8.35 11.17
N SER A 125 -9.94 -9.63 11.58
CA SER A 125 -10.73 -10.60 10.81
C SER A 125 -12.22 -10.25 10.71
N GLU A 126 -12.74 -9.45 11.64
CA GLU A 126 -14.16 -9.09 11.69
C GLU A 126 -14.50 -7.84 10.87
N ILE A 127 -13.53 -7.24 10.17
CA ILE A 127 -13.73 -5.95 9.49
C ILE A 127 -14.86 -6.00 8.46
N PHE A 128 -14.93 -7.08 7.68
CA PHE A 128 -15.96 -7.26 6.66
C PHE A 128 -17.31 -7.66 7.29
N THR A 129 -17.31 -8.29 8.47
CA THR A 129 -18.54 -8.57 9.24
C THR A 129 -19.13 -7.28 9.83
N ALA A 130 -18.27 -6.41 10.38
CA ALA A 130 -18.68 -5.14 10.99
C ALA A 130 -19.07 -4.09 9.94
N PHE A 131 -18.36 -4.06 8.80
CA PHE A 131 -18.57 -3.13 7.69
C PHE A 131 -18.83 -3.88 6.39
N PRO A 132 -20.01 -4.52 6.25
CA PRO A 132 -20.35 -5.30 5.05
C PRO A 132 -20.40 -4.44 3.79
N ARG A 133 -20.51 -3.11 3.94
CA ARG A 133 -20.56 -2.16 2.82
C ARG A 133 -19.31 -2.11 1.95
N PHE A 134 -18.20 -2.66 2.45
CA PHE A 134 -17.02 -2.91 1.61
C PHE A 134 -17.26 -3.91 0.49
N LEU A 135 -18.24 -4.81 0.65
CA LEU A 135 -18.50 -5.90 -0.27
C LEU A 135 -19.55 -5.54 -1.33
N ASP A 136 -20.52 -4.70 -1.00
CA ASP A 136 -21.67 -4.39 -1.86
C ASP A 136 -21.61 -3.00 -2.52
N ILE A 137 -20.86 -2.04 -1.98
CA ILE A 137 -20.73 -0.68 -2.55
C ILE A 137 -19.33 -0.50 -3.17
N PRO A 138 -19.24 -0.22 -4.48
CA PRO A 138 -17.97 0.02 -5.14
C PRO A 138 -17.29 1.31 -4.65
N GLY A 139 -15.96 1.29 -4.64
CA GLY A 139 -15.13 2.45 -4.29
C GLY A 139 -14.83 2.63 -2.80
N MET A 140 -15.31 1.74 -1.91
CA MET A 140 -15.06 1.88 -0.46
C MET A 140 -13.59 1.70 -0.07
N ILE A 141 -12.90 0.76 -0.73
CA ILE A 141 -11.45 0.55 -0.52
C ILE A 141 -10.65 1.72 -1.09
N GLU A 142 -11.00 2.21 -2.27
CA GLU A 142 -10.35 3.38 -2.88
C GLU A 142 -10.51 4.62 -2.02
N GLN A 143 -11.71 4.85 -1.47
CA GLN A 143 -11.97 5.92 -0.52
C GLN A 143 -11.02 5.85 0.68
N ASP A 144 -10.85 4.69 1.30
CA ASP A 144 -9.94 4.52 2.43
C ASP A 144 -8.48 4.74 2.03
N PHE A 145 -8.08 4.32 0.82
CA PHE A 145 -6.75 4.62 0.28
C PHE A 145 -6.53 6.12 0.09
N ASN A 146 -7.51 6.85 -0.43
CA ASN A 146 -7.46 8.31 -0.56
C ASN A 146 -7.33 8.97 0.82
N LEU A 147 -8.04 8.48 1.83
CA LEU A 147 -7.90 8.97 3.20
C LEU A 147 -6.51 8.67 3.79
N MET A 148 -5.93 7.51 3.51
CA MET A 148 -4.60 7.13 4.02
C MET A 148 -3.45 7.87 3.33
N PHE A 149 -3.54 8.08 2.01
CA PHE A 149 -2.38 8.45 1.18
C PHE A 149 -2.59 9.71 0.33
N GLY A 150 -3.82 10.24 0.29
CA GLY A 150 -4.23 11.35 -0.56
C GLY A 150 -4.43 10.95 -2.03
N ASP A 151 -5.24 11.74 -2.74
CA ASP A 151 -5.68 11.47 -4.11
C ASP A 151 -4.52 11.21 -5.09
N VAL A 152 -3.46 12.01 -5.00
CA VAL A 152 -2.29 11.89 -5.90
C VAL A 152 -1.58 10.55 -5.74
N THR A 153 -1.45 10.07 -4.50
CA THR A 153 -0.76 8.80 -4.23
C THR A 153 -1.64 7.62 -4.62
N SER A 154 -2.93 7.68 -4.28
CA SER A 154 -3.89 6.64 -4.66
C SER A 154 -4.06 6.52 -6.17
N ALA A 155 -4.13 7.62 -6.89
CA ALA A 155 -4.21 7.61 -8.36
C ALA A 155 -3.00 6.90 -8.98
N LYS A 156 -1.78 7.20 -8.50
CA LYS A 156 -0.55 6.52 -8.95
C LYS A 156 -0.53 5.03 -8.57
N PHE A 157 -1.15 4.67 -7.46
CA PHE A 157 -1.29 3.26 -7.08
C PHE A 157 -2.22 2.53 -8.04
N LEU A 158 -3.39 3.10 -8.34
CA LEU A 158 -4.37 2.54 -9.28
C LEU A 158 -3.81 2.45 -10.70
N GLU A 159 -3.08 3.47 -11.17
CA GLU A 159 -2.38 3.46 -12.46
C GLU A 159 -1.46 2.23 -12.60
N LYS A 160 -0.76 1.89 -11.51
CA LYS A 160 0.17 0.75 -11.46
C LYS A 160 -0.47 -0.54 -10.96
N TRP A 161 -1.76 -0.53 -10.65
CA TRP A 161 -2.45 -1.68 -10.07
C TRP A 161 -2.40 -2.91 -10.98
N PRO A 162 -2.82 -2.84 -12.26
CA PRO A 162 -2.86 -4.02 -13.12
C PRO A 162 -1.45 -4.58 -13.38
N THR A 163 -0.48 -3.70 -13.60
CA THR A 163 0.86 -4.06 -14.08
C THR A 163 1.86 -4.41 -12.97
N VAL A 164 1.77 -3.78 -11.79
CA VAL A 164 2.79 -3.89 -10.73
C VAL A 164 2.22 -4.55 -9.47
N TYR A 165 1.07 -4.08 -8.99
CA TYR A 165 0.61 -4.44 -7.65
C TYR A 165 -0.30 -5.66 -7.63
N LYS A 166 -1.19 -5.84 -8.62
CA LYS A 166 -2.13 -6.96 -8.70
C LYS A 166 -1.39 -8.30 -8.58
N LYS A 167 -0.35 -8.50 -9.40
CA LYS A 167 0.46 -9.72 -9.35
C LYS A 167 1.11 -9.93 -7.97
N LYS A 168 1.66 -8.87 -7.37
CA LYS A 168 2.31 -8.95 -6.05
C LYS A 168 1.32 -9.32 -4.95
N VAL A 169 0.13 -8.72 -4.96
CA VAL A 169 -0.94 -9.04 -4.00
C VAL A 169 -1.36 -10.49 -4.15
N ILE A 170 -1.60 -10.97 -5.38
CA ILE A 170 -1.94 -12.38 -5.63
C ILE A 170 -0.83 -13.32 -5.13
N ASP A 171 0.44 -13.00 -5.42
CA ASP A 171 1.57 -13.82 -5.00
C ASP A 171 1.73 -13.84 -3.46
N GLN A 172 1.45 -12.73 -2.78
CA GLN A 172 1.41 -12.67 -1.31
C GLN A 172 0.23 -13.46 -0.73
N SER A 173 -0.96 -13.36 -1.32
CA SER A 173 -2.15 -14.08 -0.88
C SER A 173 -1.97 -15.60 -0.93
N ARG A 174 -1.15 -16.11 -1.86
CA ARG A 174 -0.76 -17.52 -1.92
C ARG A 174 0.08 -17.99 -0.73
N GLY A 175 0.78 -17.08 -0.06
CA GLY A 175 1.58 -17.36 1.13
C GLY A 175 0.77 -17.39 2.44
N LEU A 176 -0.50 -16.96 2.41
CA LEU A 176 -1.38 -16.99 3.58
C LEU A 176 -2.00 -18.37 3.79
N THR A 177 -2.54 -18.59 4.99
CA THR A 177 -3.37 -19.77 5.29
C THR A 177 -4.53 -19.83 4.30
N GLN A 178 -4.55 -20.86 3.47
CA GLN A 178 -5.54 -20.98 2.40
C GLN A 178 -6.89 -21.42 2.96
N THR A 179 -7.88 -20.55 2.87
CA THR A 179 -9.30 -20.86 3.07
C THR A 179 -9.97 -21.09 1.71
N GLY A 180 -11.16 -21.71 1.68
CA GLY A 180 -11.91 -21.91 0.43
C GLY A 180 -12.13 -20.60 -0.32
N ASP A 181 -12.66 -19.60 0.38
CA ASP A 181 -12.91 -18.26 -0.18
C ASP A 181 -11.63 -17.59 -0.73
N LEU A 182 -10.49 -17.77 -0.05
CA LEU A 182 -9.21 -17.20 -0.49
C LEU A 182 -8.65 -17.91 -1.73
N GLN A 183 -8.86 -19.22 -1.86
CA GLN A 183 -8.45 -19.96 -3.06
C GLN A 183 -9.25 -19.50 -4.29
N ASP A 184 -10.58 -19.42 -4.16
CA ASP A 184 -11.47 -18.95 -5.23
C ASP A 184 -11.10 -17.54 -5.68
N LEU A 185 -10.84 -16.65 -4.70
CA LEU A 185 -10.31 -15.30 -4.90
C LEU A 185 -9.04 -15.26 -5.74
N VAL A 186 -8.01 -15.98 -5.31
CA VAL A 186 -6.68 -15.99 -5.94
C VAL A 186 -6.78 -16.56 -7.36
N GLN A 187 -7.62 -17.57 -7.57
CA GLN A 187 -7.86 -18.16 -8.87
C GLN A 187 -8.59 -17.19 -9.82
N ASN A 188 -9.64 -16.53 -9.36
CA ASN A 188 -10.38 -15.54 -10.14
C ASN A 188 -9.51 -14.32 -10.49
N ALA A 189 -8.73 -13.82 -9.54
CA ALA A 189 -7.82 -12.71 -9.74
C ALA A 189 -6.66 -13.04 -10.71
N GLY A 190 -6.19 -14.30 -10.71
CA GLY A 190 -5.15 -14.78 -11.62
C GLY A 190 -5.63 -15.08 -13.05
N SER A 191 -6.93 -15.38 -13.23
CA SER A 191 -7.51 -15.78 -14.51
C SER A 191 -7.99 -14.60 -15.37
N THR A 192 -8.08 -13.40 -14.80
CA THR A 192 -8.41 -12.16 -15.53
C THR A 192 -7.23 -11.73 -16.40
N THR A 193 -7.13 -12.29 -17.60
CA THR A 193 -6.45 -11.63 -18.73
C THR A 193 -7.14 -10.30 -19.00
N GLU A 194 -6.39 -9.20 -18.97
CA GLU A 194 -6.88 -7.86 -19.25
C GLU A 194 -7.51 -7.84 -20.64
N VAL A 195 -8.84 -7.93 -20.72
CA VAL A 195 -9.57 -7.40 -21.86
C VAL A 195 -9.64 -5.91 -21.63
N GLU A 196 -8.88 -5.22 -22.48
CA GLU A 196 -8.86 -3.80 -22.74
C GLU A 196 -10.26 -3.18 -22.63
N ASN A 197 -10.33 -1.98 -22.02
CA ASN A 197 -11.59 -1.26 -21.82
C ASN A 197 -12.34 -1.07 -23.15
N ASP A 198 -13.52 -1.67 -23.27
CA ASP A 198 -14.51 -1.32 -24.29
C ASP A 198 -15.88 -1.17 -23.63
N TRP A 199 -16.08 -0.03 -22.97
CA TRP A 199 -17.41 0.45 -22.62
C TRP A 199 -17.93 1.31 -23.79
N ASP A 200 -18.24 0.69 -24.93
CA ASP A 200 -19.32 1.07 -25.86
C ASP A 200 -19.26 0.21 -27.12
N GLN A 201 -20.00 -0.91 -27.17
CA GLN A 201 -20.75 -1.27 -28.38
C GLN A 201 -21.70 -2.45 -28.17
N HIS A 202 -22.96 -2.17 -28.49
CA HIS A 202 -23.99 -3.14 -28.76
C HIS A 202 -23.55 -4.20 -29.79
N SER A 203 -23.83 -5.46 -29.45
CA SER A 203 -24.31 -6.53 -30.33
C SER A 203 -23.44 -6.94 -31.54
N GLY A 204 -22.83 -8.13 -31.45
CA GLY A 204 -22.85 -9.10 -32.55
C GLY A 204 -21.52 -9.65 -33.08
N ALA A 205 -21.40 -10.98 -32.99
CA ALA A 205 -20.75 -11.92 -33.90
C ALA A 205 -19.20 -12.06 -33.95
N SER A 206 -18.74 -13.22 -33.43
CA SER A 206 -17.92 -14.26 -34.10
C SER A 206 -16.71 -13.86 -34.98
N GLY A 207 -15.52 -14.34 -34.59
CA GLY A 207 -14.42 -14.63 -35.53
C GLY A 207 -13.11 -15.05 -34.86
N GLN A 208 -12.63 -16.25 -35.17
CA GLN A 208 -11.31 -16.82 -34.80
C GLN A 208 -10.15 -16.16 -35.58
N HIS A 209 -8.93 -16.06 -35.02
CA HIS A 209 -7.69 -16.66 -35.58
C HIS A 209 -6.41 -16.31 -34.80
N HIS A 210 -5.42 -17.22 -34.93
CA HIS A 210 -4.13 -17.39 -34.27
C HIS A 210 -3.03 -16.31 -34.45
N GLY A 211 -2.07 -16.27 -33.49
CA GLY A 211 -0.69 -15.82 -33.72
C GLY A 211 0.21 -15.68 -32.46
N LYS A 212 1.22 -16.53 -32.31
CA LYS A 212 2.50 -16.31 -31.56
C LYS A 212 3.60 -15.96 -32.61
N PRO A 213 4.85 -15.49 -32.31
CA PRO A 213 5.67 -15.71 -31.09
C PRO A 213 6.68 -14.59 -30.67
N SER A 214 7.48 -14.89 -29.61
CA SER A 214 8.93 -14.61 -29.43
C SER A 214 9.43 -13.60 -28.37
N THR A 215 9.98 -14.19 -27.29
CA THR A 215 11.27 -13.95 -26.56
C THR A 215 11.88 -12.55 -26.39
N LEU A 216 12.20 -12.17 -25.14
CA LEU A 216 13.56 -11.72 -24.70
C LEU A 216 13.70 -11.59 -23.15
N SER A 217 14.64 -12.39 -22.62
CA SER A 217 15.61 -12.25 -21.51
C SER A 217 15.55 -11.15 -20.42
N ALA A 218 15.92 -11.61 -19.20
CA ALA A 218 16.84 -11.01 -18.20
C ALA A 218 16.30 -10.36 -16.89
N CYS A 219 16.39 -11.17 -15.83
CA CYS A 219 17.12 -10.94 -14.57
C CYS A 219 16.72 -9.88 -13.51
N CYS A 220 16.61 -10.43 -12.29
CA CYS A 220 17.04 -9.92 -10.97
C CYS A 220 16.16 -8.95 -10.18
N GLY A 221 15.76 -9.42 -8.99
CA GLY A 221 15.79 -8.62 -7.76
C GLY A 221 14.47 -8.58 -7.00
N ASP A 222 14.42 -9.33 -5.90
CA ASP A 222 13.38 -9.29 -4.87
C ASP A 222 13.02 -7.87 -4.42
N PRO A 223 11.75 -7.62 -4.05
CA PRO A 223 11.53 -7.00 -2.75
C PRO A 223 10.33 -7.57 -1.98
N GLU A 224 10.63 -7.93 -0.73
CA GLU A 224 9.74 -8.29 0.37
C GLU A 224 8.61 -7.29 0.65
N GLU A 225 7.42 -7.85 0.85
CA GLU A 225 6.42 -7.56 1.88
C GLU A 225 5.99 -6.10 2.14
N CYS A 226 5.01 -5.66 1.35
CA CYS A 226 3.91 -4.85 1.89
C CYS A 226 2.84 -5.80 2.44
N GLU A 227 2.55 -5.75 3.73
CA GLU A 227 1.29 -6.29 4.27
C GLU A 227 0.16 -5.45 3.67
N MET A 228 -0.53 -6.01 2.67
CA MET A 228 -1.65 -5.37 1.98
C MET A 228 -2.96 -5.98 2.49
N PRO A 229 -3.93 -5.15 2.92
CA PRO A 229 -5.29 -5.61 3.14
C PRO A 229 -5.87 -6.17 1.84
N VAL A 230 -6.49 -7.34 1.96
CA VAL A 230 -7.05 -8.15 0.87
C VAL A 230 -8.08 -7.33 0.07
N PHE A 231 -7.85 -7.18 -1.23
CA PHE A 231 -8.79 -6.60 -2.18
C PHE A 231 -9.87 -7.63 -2.52
N HIS A 232 -11.14 -7.27 -2.37
CA HIS A 232 -12.24 -8.04 -2.93
C HIS A 232 -13.10 -7.19 -3.85
N LYS A 233 -13.43 -7.79 -4.99
CA LYS A 233 -14.56 -7.47 -5.85
C LYS A 233 -15.39 -8.75 -5.89
N ILE A 234 -16.44 -8.87 -5.06
CA ILE A 234 -17.42 -9.97 -5.16
C ILE A 234 -18.61 -9.41 -5.92
N HIS A 235 -18.78 -9.87 -7.15
CA HIS A 235 -20.09 -9.86 -7.79
C HIS A 235 -20.74 -11.21 -7.50
N HIS A 236 -21.90 -11.17 -6.86
CA HIS A 236 -22.98 -12.13 -7.03
C HIS A 236 -24.27 -11.36 -7.26
#